data_AF-A0A329CV88-F1
#
_entry.id   AF-A0A329CV88-F1
#
_cell.length_a   1.000
_cell.length_b   1.000
_cell.length_c   1.000
_cell.angle_alpha   90.00
_cell.angle_beta   90.00
_cell.angle_gamma   90.00
#
_symmetry.space_group_name_H-M   'P 1'
#
loop_
_entity.id
_entity.type
_entity.pdbx_description
1 polymer ?
#
loop_
_entity_poly.entity_id
_entity_poly.type
_entity_poly.pdbx_seq_one_letter_code
_entity_poly.pdbx_strand_id
1 'polypeptide(L)'
;MSASRKPQFSSSFLESYTYELMSMPDEEILEGQDIDAVKQRAANRIAAANQDAGRKRLAAAKARLQKQDEPVAAQSSASLDEMKAYIRDAANDGQVTLAARQLSEMSEADTRRLYAQLKQLQDGQGGNK
;
A
#
# COMPACT_ATOMS: atom_id res chain seq x y z
N MET A 1 -3.47 -13.73 -0.88
CA MET A 1 -4.40 -14.69 -0.24
C MET A 1 -4.22 -16.01 -0.96
N SER A 2 -3.33 -16.86 -0.46
CA SER A 2 -3.04 -18.15 -1.10
C SER A 2 -4.19 -19.10 -0.81
N ALA A 3 -4.92 -19.52 -1.83
CA ALA A 3 -5.97 -20.52 -1.70
C ALA A 3 -5.39 -21.77 -1.05
N SER A 4 -6.01 -22.21 0.06
CA SER A 4 -5.67 -23.47 0.72
C SER A 4 -5.95 -24.61 -0.26
N ARG A 5 -4.91 -25.14 -0.91
CA ARG A 5 -5.05 -26.30 -1.80
C ARG A 5 -5.38 -27.50 -0.94
N LYS A 6 -6.47 -28.21 -1.27
CA LYS A 6 -6.73 -29.52 -0.67
C LYS A 6 -5.53 -30.44 -0.97
N PRO A 7 -4.93 -31.09 0.04
CA PRO A 7 -3.91 -32.10 -0.20
C PRO A 7 -4.46 -33.19 -1.14
N GLN A 8 -3.68 -33.54 -2.17
CA GLN A 8 -4.03 -34.66 -3.06
C GLN A 8 -3.47 -35.94 -2.45
N PHE A 9 -4.34 -36.86 -2.06
CA PHE A 9 -3.96 -38.13 -1.47
C PHE A 9 -3.87 -39.23 -2.53
N SER A 10 -2.82 -40.04 -2.45
CA SER A 10 -2.62 -41.18 -3.36
C SER A 10 -3.46 -42.41 -3.00
N SER A 11 -4.08 -42.44 -1.81
CA SER A 11 -4.95 -43.51 -1.35
C SER A 11 -6.00 -43.01 -0.35
N SER A 12 -7.14 -43.71 -0.29
CA SER A 12 -8.20 -43.44 0.68
C SER A 12 -7.76 -43.67 2.13
N PHE A 13 -6.82 -44.57 2.36
CA PHE A 13 -6.20 -44.80 3.67
C PHE A 13 -5.43 -43.56 4.15
N LEU A 14 -4.59 -42.97 3.29
CA LEU A 14 -3.86 -41.75 3.66
C LEU A 14 -4.81 -40.59 3.89
N GLU A 15 -5.86 -40.47 3.06
CA GLU A 15 -6.90 -39.47 3.25
C GLU A 15 -7.58 -39.63 4.61
N SER A 16 -8.11 -40.82 4.93
CA SER A 16 -8.80 -41.08 6.21
C SER A 16 -7.87 -40.86 7.41
N TYR A 17 -6.63 -41.33 7.33
CA TYR A 17 -5.64 -41.17 8.39
C TYR A 17 -5.28 -39.70 8.61
N THR A 18 -5.14 -38.91 7.55
CA THR A 18 -4.90 -37.46 7.71
C THR A 18 -6.08 -36.73 8.31
N TYR A 19 -7.31 -37.12 7.94
CA TYR A 19 -8.50 -36.54 8.55
C TYR A 19 -8.61 -36.88 10.02
N GLU A 20 -8.29 -38.12 10.40
CA GLU A 20 -8.21 -38.56 11.79
C GLU A 20 -7.22 -37.72 12.59
N LEU A 21 -5.98 -37.57 12.09
CA LEU A 21 -4.96 -36.72 12.71
C LEU A 21 -5.37 -35.24 12.79
N MET A 22 -6.07 -34.71 11.79
CA MET A 22 -6.57 -33.34 11.81
C MET A 22 -7.75 -33.14 12.77
N SER A 23 -8.46 -34.21 13.11
CA SER A 23 -9.60 -34.20 14.02
C SER A 23 -9.24 -34.49 15.47
N MET A 24 -7.99 -34.90 15.74
CA MET A 24 -7.51 -35.12 17.10
C MET A 24 -7.62 -33.84 17.92
N PRO A 25 -8.15 -33.91 19.16
CA PRO A 25 -8.23 -32.76 20.03
C PRO A 25 -6.84 -32.32 20.51
N ASP A 26 -6.69 -31.03 20.79
CA ASP A 26 -5.41 -30.43 21.24
C ASP A 26 -4.85 -31.18 22.48
N GLU A 27 -5.74 -31.68 23.34
CA GLU A 27 -5.43 -32.46 24.54
C GLU A 27 -4.65 -33.76 24.24
N GLU A 28 -5.04 -34.48 23.18
CA GLU A 28 -4.38 -35.72 22.75
C GLU A 28 -3.09 -35.43 21.97
N ILE A 29 -3.02 -34.30 21.27
CA ILE A 29 -1.80 -33.87 20.55
C ILE A 29 -0.72 -33.39 21.53
N LEU A 30 -1.15 -32.77 22.63
CA LEU A 30 -0.30 -32.13 23.63
C LEU A 30 -0.24 -32.93 24.93
N GLU A 31 -0.34 -34.27 24.87
CA GLU A 31 -0.30 -35.13 26.05
C GLU A 31 0.86 -34.75 27.00
N GLY A 32 0.50 -34.37 28.23
CA GLY A 32 1.45 -33.97 29.27
C GLY A 32 1.91 -32.50 29.24
N GLN A 33 1.39 -31.66 28.34
CA GLN A 33 1.64 -30.22 28.31
C GLN A 33 0.41 -29.42 28.74
N ASP A 34 0.65 -28.27 29.38
CA ASP A 34 -0.39 -27.28 29.66
C ASP A 34 -0.76 -26.54 28.37
N ILE A 35 -1.95 -26.84 27.85
CA ILE A 35 -2.51 -26.29 26.61
C ILE A 35 -2.61 -24.77 26.69
N ASP A 36 -2.97 -24.22 27.85
CA ASP A 36 -3.13 -22.79 28.04
C ASP A 36 -1.78 -22.08 27.97
N ALA A 37 -0.74 -22.67 28.59
CA ALA A 37 0.62 -22.15 28.51
C ALA A 37 1.17 -22.14 27.07
N VAL A 38 0.88 -23.19 26.29
CA VAL A 38 1.30 -23.29 24.87
C VAL A 38 0.57 -22.24 24.04
N LYS A 39 -0.75 -22.10 24.20
CA LYS A 39 -1.56 -21.09 23.50
C LYS A 39 -1.11 -19.67 23.83
N GLN A 40 -0.85 -19.38 25.12
CA GLN A 40 -0.36 -18.08 25.56
C GLN A 40 1.00 -17.76 24.96
N ARG A 41 1.91 -18.73 24.89
CA ARG A 41 3.22 -18.56 24.26
C ARG A 41 3.11 -18.25 22.77
N ALA A 42 2.23 -18.94 22.06
CA ALA A 42 1.98 -18.69 20.64
C ALA A 42 1.40 -17.28 20.42
N ALA A 43 0.40 -16.89 21.22
CA ALA A 43 -0.20 -15.57 21.16
C ALA A 43 0.83 -14.46 21.40
N ASN A 44 1.71 -14.62 22.40
CA ASN A 44 2.77 -13.67 22.70
C ASN A 44 3.75 -13.49 21.52
N ARG A 45 4.11 -14.57 20.83
CA ARG A 45 4.99 -14.50 19.65
C ARG A 45 4.34 -13.76 18.50
N ILE A 46 3.05 -14.02 18.24
CA ILE A 46 2.30 -13.32 17.19
C ILE A 46 2.16 -11.83 17.53
N ALA A 47 1.85 -11.49 18.79
CA ALA A 47 1.73 -10.12 19.24
C ALA A 47 3.04 -9.34 19.06
N ALA A 48 4.18 -9.92 19.47
CA ALA A 48 5.50 -9.30 19.29
C ALA A 48 5.83 -9.07 17.80
N ALA A 49 5.60 -10.08 16.95
CA ALA A 49 5.84 -9.96 15.51
C ALA A 49 4.96 -8.87 14.87
N ASN A 50 3.68 -8.78 15.27
CA ASN A 50 2.77 -7.75 14.80
C ASN A 50 3.19 -6.35 15.23
N GLN A 51 3.68 -6.20 16.47
CA GLN A 51 4.19 -4.92 16.97
C GLN A 51 5.40 -4.44 16.16
N ASP A 52 6.34 -5.33 15.87
CA ASP A 52 7.53 -5.00 15.08
C ASP A 52 7.19 -4.69 13.62
N ALA A 53 6.25 -5.45 13.02
CA ALA A 53 5.74 -5.13 11.69
C ALA A 53 5.04 -3.76 11.67
N GLY A 54 4.25 -3.44 12.69
CA GLY A 54 3.61 -2.13 12.86
C GLY A 54 4.63 -0.99 12.97
N ARG A 55 5.68 -1.16 13.77
CA ARG A 55 6.78 -0.19 13.90
C ARG A 55 7.48 0.05 12.57
N LYS A 56 7.78 -1.00 11.80
CA LYS A 56 8.40 -0.89 10.47
C LYS A 56 7.50 -0.13 9.49
N ARG A 57 6.19 -0.42 9.49
CA ARG A 57 5.21 0.29 8.64
C ARG A 57 5.14 1.77 9.00
N LEU A 58 5.10 2.11 10.29
CA LEU A 58 5.10 3.49 10.76
C LEU A 58 6.40 4.23 10.41
N ALA A 59 7.56 3.59 10.59
CA ALA A 59 8.84 4.17 10.20
C ALA A 59 8.90 4.45 8.69
N ALA A 60 8.44 3.51 7.86
CA ALA A 60 8.35 3.70 6.42
C ALA A 60 7.38 4.83 6.02
N ALA A 61 6.24 4.94 6.70
CA ALA A 61 5.28 6.01 6.46
C ALA A 61 5.87 7.39 6.84
N LYS A 62 6.54 7.50 7.99
CA LYS A 62 7.23 8.72 8.41
C LYS A 62 8.31 9.13 7.41
N ALA A 63 9.11 8.18 6.92
CA ALA A 63 10.13 8.45 5.91
C ALA A 63 9.51 8.92 4.57
N ARG A 64 8.34 8.40 4.19
CA ARG A 64 7.63 8.86 2.99
C ARG A 64 7.07 10.28 3.16
N LEU A 65 6.56 10.61 4.34
CA LEU A 65 6.06 11.96 4.63
C LEU A 65 7.20 12.98 4.57
N GLN A 66 8.34 12.68 5.22
CA GLN A 66 9.53 13.54 5.15
C GLN A 66 10.06 13.75 3.72
N LYS A 67 9.94 12.74 2.85
CA LYS A 67 10.29 12.87 1.43
C LYS A 67 9.28 13.66 0.59
N GLN A 68 8.04 13.81 1.03
CA GLN A 68 7.05 14.66 0.34
C GLN A 68 7.22 16.15 0.68
N ASP A 69 7.73 16.45 1.87
CA ASP A 69 8.03 17.82 2.30
C ASP A 69 9.34 18.37 1.72
N GLU A 70 10.16 17.53 1.08
CA GLU A 70 11.16 18.05 0.14
C GLU A 70 10.41 18.49 -1.11
N PRO A 71 10.26 19.81 -1.37
CA PRO A 71 9.78 20.22 -2.67
C PRO A 71 10.80 19.70 -3.65
N VAL A 72 10.41 18.71 -4.46
CA VAL A 72 11.03 18.51 -5.76
C VAL A 72 10.79 19.82 -6.49
N ALA A 73 11.72 20.76 -6.29
CA ALA A 73 11.89 21.92 -7.10
C ALA A 73 12.33 21.38 -8.46
N ALA A 74 11.37 20.80 -9.19
CA ALA A 74 11.38 20.88 -10.62
C ALA A 74 11.43 22.38 -10.89
N GLN A 75 12.65 22.89 -11.07
CA GLN A 75 12.91 24.20 -11.60
C GLN A 75 12.35 24.18 -13.02
N SER A 76 11.03 24.30 -13.11
CA SER A 76 10.34 24.56 -14.35
C SER A 76 10.91 25.88 -14.83
N SER A 77 11.63 25.84 -15.96
CA SER A 77 12.14 27.01 -16.66
C SER A 77 11.03 27.94 -17.16
N ALA A 78 9.78 27.50 -17.07
CA ALA A 78 8.61 28.28 -17.45
C ALA A 78 8.39 29.45 -16.48
N SER A 79 7.92 30.57 -17.02
CA SER A 79 7.49 31.72 -16.22
C SER A 79 6.16 31.44 -15.51
N LEU A 80 5.83 32.20 -14.46
CA LEU A 80 4.54 32.05 -13.76
C LEU A 80 3.33 32.24 -14.69
N ASP A 81 3.45 33.13 -15.68
CA ASP A 81 2.37 33.41 -16.63
C ASP A 81 2.17 32.24 -17.61
N GLU A 82 3.26 31.62 -18.06
CA GLU A 82 3.22 30.41 -18.89
C GLU A 82 2.58 29.24 -18.13
N MET A 83 2.90 29.07 -16.85
CA MET A 83 2.29 28.03 -16.02
C MET A 83 0.78 28.26 -15.87
N LYS A 84 0.35 29.51 -15.61
CA LYS A 84 -1.08 29.85 -15.51
C LYS A 84 -1.82 29.65 -16.83
N ALA A 85 -1.18 29.96 -17.95
CA ALA A 85 -1.76 29.72 -19.27
C ALA A 85 -1.92 28.21 -19.54
N TYR A 86 -0.88 27.42 -19.26
CA TYR A 86 -0.89 25.97 -19.41
C TYR A 86 -1.98 25.30 -18.56
N ILE A 87 -2.12 25.72 -17.30
CA ILE A 87 -3.15 25.18 -16.40
C ILE A 87 -4.56 25.52 -16.91
N ARG A 88 -4.77 26.74 -17.43
CA ARG A 88 -6.05 27.13 -18.03
C ARG A 88 -6.37 26.32 -19.28
N ASP A 89 -5.38 26.05 -20.11
CA ASP A 89 -5.54 25.24 -21.32
C ASP A 89 -5.88 23.79 -20.96
N ALA A 90 -5.12 23.21 -20.02
CA ALA A 90 -5.36 21.86 -19.51
C ALA A 90 -6.73 21.72 -18.80
N ALA A 91 -7.26 22.78 -18.17
CA ALA A 91 -8.59 22.75 -17.56
C ALA A 91 -9.73 22.71 -18.60
N ASN A 92 -9.45 23.13 -19.84
CA ASN A 92 -10.38 23.06 -20.95
C ASN A 92 -10.17 21.81 -21.82
N ASP A 93 -9.12 21.02 -21.54
CA ASP A 93 -8.83 19.77 -22.25
C ASP A 93 -9.57 18.61 -21.58
N GLY A 94 -10.20 17.74 -22.38
CA GLY A 94 -10.95 16.58 -21.91
C GLY A 94 -10.06 15.47 -21.32
N GLN A 95 -8.73 15.58 -21.43
CA GLN A 95 -7.79 14.63 -20.87
C GLN A 95 -7.58 14.78 -19.36
N VAL A 96 -7.92 15.94 -18.80
CA VAL A 96 -7.73 16.22 -17.36
C VAL A 96 -8.95 16.91 -16.78
N THR A 97 -9.54 16.31 -15.75
CA THR A 97 -10.64 16.95 -15.00
C THR A 97 -10.05 17.83 -13.90
N LEU A 98 -9.97 19.14 -14.15
CA LEU A 98 -9.62 20.14 -13.13
C LEU A 98 -10.87 20.81 -12.56
N ALA A 99 -10.96 20.92 -11.24
CA ALA A 99 -12.03 21.66 -10.58
C ALA A 99 -11.81 23.18 -10.78
N ALA A 100 -12.46 23.75 -11.80
CA ALA A 100 -12.17 25.10 -12.30
C ALA A 100 -12.44 26.26 -11.31
N ARG A 101 -13.12 26.03 -10.18
CA ARG A 101 -13.63 27.10 -9.31
C ARG A 101 -12.56 27.93 -8.58
N GLN A 102 -11.29 27.56 -8.62
CA GLN A 102 -10.24 28.25 -7.85
C GLN A 102 -8.93 28.47 -8.61
N LEU A 103 -8.85 28.17 -9.91
CA LEU A 103 -7.59 28.27 -10.68
C LEU A 103 -7.07 29.72 -10.81
N SER A 104 -7.94 30.72 -10.68
CA SER A 104 -7.59 32.15 -10.71
C SER A 104 -7.07 32.71 -9.39
N GLU A 105 -7.35 32.03 -8.26
CA GLU A 105 -7.04 32.49 -6.90
C GLU A 105 -5.94 31.66 -6.22
N MET A 106 -5.13 30.94 -7.01
CA MET A 106 -4.05 30.11 -6.49
C MET A 106 -2.80 30.92 -6.16
N SER A 107 -2.09 30.50 -5.10
CA SER A 107 -0.77 31.05 -4.79
C SER A 107 0.27 30.66 -5.86
N GLU A 108 1.38 31.39 -5.94
CA GLU A 108 2.47 31.06 -6.88
C GLU A 108 3.06 29.67 -6.62
N ALA A 109 3.15 29.27 -5.36
CA ALA A 109 3.64 27.95 -4.96
C ALA A 109 2.69 26.85 -5.44
N ASP A 110 1.37 27.06 -5.29
CA ASP A 110 0.36 26.09 -5.74
C ASP A 110 0.31 26.01 -7.27
N THR A 111 0.49 27.14 -7.96
CA THR A 111 0.58 27.20 -9.43
C THR A 111 1.73 26.32 -9.94
N ARG A 112 2.93 26.47 -9.36
CA ARG A 112 4.12 25.66 -9.72
C ARG A 112 3.90 24.18 -9.43
N ARG A 113 3.31 23.87 -8.28
CA ARG A 113 3.00 22.48 -7.87
C ARG A 113 2.03 21.82 -8.85
N LEU A 114 0.94 22.50 -9.20
CA LEU A 114 -0.08 21.97 -10.09
C LEU A 114 0.45 21.83 -11.53
N TYR A 115 1.27 22.78 -12.00
CA TYR A 115 1.99 22.67 -13.27
C TYR A 115 2.88 21.41 -13.32
N ALA A 116 3.69 21.17 -12.27
CA ALA A 116 4.55 19.99 -12.21
C ALA A 116 3.77 18.68 -12.18
N GLN A 117 2.64 18.63 -11.46
CA GLN A 117 1.76 17.46 -11.41
C GLN A 117 1.13 17.16 -12.78
N LEU A 118 0.64 18.19 -13.49
CA LEU A 118 0.10 18.03 -14.83
C LEU A 118 1.16 17.52 -15.82
N LYS A 119 2.39 18.03 -15.74
CA LYS A 119 3.49 17.55 -16.58
C LYS A 119 3.86 16.10 -16.30
N GLN A 120 3.95 15.71 -15.03
CA GLN A 120 4.20 14.31 -14.66
C GLN A 120 3.09 13.36 -15.13
N LEU A 121 1.82 13.79 -15.07
CA LEU A 121 0.71 12.99 -15.59
C LEU A 121 0.79 12.82 -17.11
N GLN A 122 1.14 13.89 -17.84
CA GLN A 122 1.31 13.85 -19.29
C GLN A 122 2.48 12.94 -19.70
N ASP A 123 3.62 13.06 -19.02
CA ASP A 123 4.82 12.26 -19.30
C ASP A 123 4.62 10.79 -18.91
N GLY A 124 3.90 10.53 -17.80
CA GLY A 124 3.57 9.18 -17.34
C GLY A 124 2.55 8.46 -18.23
N GLN A 125 1.64 9.19 -18.89
CA GLN A 125 0.73 8.62 -19.88
C GLN A 125 1.43 8.27 -21.21
N GLY A 126 2.57 8.90 -21.52
CA GLY A 126 3.39 8.59 -22.70
C GLY A 126 4.24 7.32 -22.60
N GLY A 127 4.29 6.65 -21.44
CA GLY A 127 5.13 5.48 -21.16
C GLY A 127 4.55 4.12 -21.57
N ASN A 128 3.40 4.07 -22.25
CA ASN A 128 2.86 2.84 -22.84
C ASN A 128 3.15 2.83 -24.34
N LYS A 129 4.38 2.46 -24.71
CA LYS A 129 4.72 1.96 -26.04
C LYS A 129 5.81 0.92 -25.96
#